data_AF-A0A0R3S526-F1
#
_entry.id   AF-A0A0R3S526-F1
#
_cell.length_a   1.000
_cell.length_b   1.000
_cell.length_c   1.000
_cell.angle_alpha   90.00
_cell.angle_beta   90.00
_cell.angle_gamma   90.00
#
_symmetry.space_group_name_H-M   'P 1'
#
loop_
_entity.id
_entity.type
_entity.pdbx_description
1 polymer ?
#
loop_
_entity_poly.entity_id
_entity_poly.type
_entity_poly.pdbx_seq_one_letter_code
_entity_poly.pdbx_strand_id
1 'polypeptide(L)'
;MNSVDVSIINHKSGRNEISDELKRISINEECGTVNTEFAPCVQKEIADQIFYDCCKLYVEPECHELCRYEVNHDVAQSLLLETFRKKCPVDNIPAILYCASQNRDSRLCCRQFGLTSSKLGVSRRCLWMCDPYRFNIPILQEYDFVCLNYWALIMYCHHGGLRIIFATVVVVVVAVVANLLKDITGKFQL
;
A
#
# COMPACT_ATOMS: atom_id res chain seq x y z
N MET A 1 11.77 61.11 -2.55
CA MET A 1 12.82 61.25 -3.57
C MET A 1 13.49 59.89 -3.72
N ASN A 2 13.23 59.23 -4.84
CA ASN A 2 13.77 57.92 -5.17
C ASN A 2 15.19 58.06 -5.72
N SER A 3 16.06 57.13 -5.35
CA SER A 3 17.44 56.97 -5.79
C SER A 3 17.86 55.58 -5.29
N VAL A 4 18.49 54.68 -6.04
CA VAL A 4 19.32 54.79 -7.24
C VAL A 4 19.22 53.48 -8.03
N ASP A 5 19.30 53.59 -9.35
CA ASP A 5 19.47 52.51 -10.32
C ASP A 5 20.96 52.13 -10.43
N VAL A 6 21.33 50.85 -10.34
CA VAL A 6 22.60 50.34 -10.90
C VAL A 6 22.39 48.92 -11.40
N SER A 7 22.57 48.78 -12.71
CA SER A 7 22.65 47.54 -13.44
C SER A 7 24.07 46.94 -13.40
N ILE A 8 24.14 45.66 -13.81
CA ILE A 8 25.28 44.94 -14.42
C ILE A 8 26.00 43.86 -13.58
N ILE A 9 25.54 42.62 -13.82
CA ILE A 9 26.26 41.38 -14.20
C ILE A 9 27.48 40.95 -13.37
N ASN A 10 27.40 39.73 -12.82
CA ASN A 10 28.54 38.81 -12.89
C ASN A 10 28.12 37.35 -13.11
N HIS A 11 28.90 36.72 -13.98
CA HIS A 11 28.66 35.46 -14.69
C HIS A 11 29.33 34.28 -13.95
N LYS A 12 28.75 33.08 -14.15
CA LYS A 12 29.29 31.72 -13.90
C LYS A 12 29.31 31.20 -12.47
N SER A 13 28.62 30.08 -12.24
CA SER A 13 29.24 28.75 -12.43
C SER A 13 28.23 27.64 -12.10
N GLY A 14 27.57 27.12 -13.14
CA GLY A 14 26.62 26.00 -13.08
C GLY A 14 27.29 24.66 -12.80
N ARG A 15 27.94 24.53 -11.64
CA ARG A 15 28.56 23.28 -11.17
C ARG A 15 28.04 22.82 -9.79
N ASN A 16 27.20 23.64 -9.13
CA ASN A 16 26.63 23.34 -7.82
C ASN A 16 25.14 22.92 -7.87
N GLU A 17 24.39 23.25 -8.92
CA GLU A 17 22.97 22.85 -9.03
C GLU A 17 22.80 21.34 -9.25
N ILE A 18 23.64 20.74 -10.10
CA ILE A 18 23.62 19.28 -10.36
C ILE A 18 24.01 18.50 -9.10
N SER A 19 24.95 19.03 -8.29
CA SER A 19 25.34 18.41 -7.03
C SER A 19 24.23 18.48 -5.99
N ASP A 20 23.47 19.57 -5.93
CA ASP A 20 22.36 19.70 -4.99
C ASP A 20 21.11 18.91 -5.44
N GLU A 21 20.93 18.71 -6.74
CA GLU A 21 19.86 17.87 -7.29
C GLU A 21 20.17 16.38 -7.11
N LEU A 22 21.42 15.94 -7.30
CA LEU A 22 21.85 14.57 -6.93
C LEU A 22 21.88 14.35 -5.41
N LYS A 23 22.09 15.40 -4.62
CA LYS A 23 22.03 15.31 -3.15
C LYS A 23 20.58 15.24 -2.66
N ARG A 24 19.60 15.83 -3.35
CA ARG A 24 18.15 15.61 -3.12
C ARG A 24 17.71 14.19 -3.49
N ILE A 25 18.28 13.60 -4.54
CA ILE A 25 18.03 12.20 -4.93
C ILE A 25 18.60 11.21 -3.90
N SER A 26 19.53 11.65 -3.05
CA SER A 26 20.23 10.83 -2.04
C SER A 26 19.86 11.16 -0.58
N ILE A 27 18.81 11.95 -0.32
CA ILE A 27 18.19 11.99 1.02
C ILE A 27 17.15 10.87 1.03
N ASN A 28 17.52 9.72 1.58
CA ASN A 28 16.64 8.64 2.04
C ASN A 28 15.14 8.93 1.86
N GLU A 29 14.54 8.43 0.78
CA GLU A 29 13.09 8.32 0.65
C GLU A 29 12.60 7.25 1.63
N GLU A 30 12.67 7.56 2.93
CA GLU A 30 11.91 6.80 3.90
C GLU A 30 10.43 6.90 3.50
N CYS A 31 9.74 5.78 3.50
CA CYS A 31 8.33 5.66 3.13
C CYS A 31 7.72 4.56 4.00
N GLY A 32 6.41 4.61 4.22
CA GLY A 32 5.71 3.66 5.07
C GLY A 32 6.20 3.68 6.52
N THR A 33 6.73 4.80 7.02
CA THR A 33 7.20 4.98 8.40
C THR A 33 6.41 6.07 9.12
N VAL A 34 6.57 6.14 10.45
CA VAL A 34 5.98 7.20 11.28
C VAL A 34 6.43 8.59 10.81
N ASN A 35 7.71 8.74 10.45
CA ASN A 35 8.31 10.02 10.06
C ASN A 35 7.76 10.55 8.73
N THR A 36 7.26 9.64 7.89
CA THR A 36 6.76 9.97 6.55
C THR A 36 5.24 9.85 6.50
N GLU A 37 4.59 9.87 7.67
CA GLU A 37 3.16 9.71 7.84
C GLU A 37 2.59 8.47 7.13
N PHE A 38 3.40 7.42 7.00
CA PHE A 38 3.09 6.19 6.27
C PHE A 38 2.81 6.38 4.77
N ALA A 39 3.33 7.45 4.15
CA ALA A 39 3.29 7.63 2.71
C ALA A 39 3.73 6.35 1.96
N PRO A 40 2.94 5.83 1.01
CA PRO A 40 3.23 4.56 0.35
C PRO A 40 4.56 4.55 -0.40
N CYS A 41 5.30 3.45 -0.25
CA CYS A 41 6.54 3.20 -0.98
C CYS A 41 6.31 2.78 -2.44
N VAL A 42 5.10 2.32 -2.75
CA VAL A 42 4.76 1.69 -4.03
C VAL A 42 3.74 2.57 -4.74
N GLN A 43 3.96 2.82 -6.03
CA GLN A 43 3.00 3.55 -6.86
C GLN A 43 1.64 2.86 -6.85
N LYS A 44 0.57 3.66 -6.83
CA LYS A 44 -0.80 3.19 -6.65
C LYS A 44 -1.21 2.18 -7.71
N GLU A 45 -0.84 2.42 -8.96
CA GLU A 45 -1.20 1.58 -10.10
C GLU A 45 -0.61 0.17 -9.96
N ILE A 46 0.64 0.08 -9.49
CA ILE A 46 1.32 -1.19 -9.23
C ILE A 46 0.69 -1.88 -8.01
N ALA A 47 0.41 -1.13 -6.96
CA ALA A 47 -0.23 -1.65 -5.75
C ALA A 47 -1.63 -2.21 -6.03
N ASP A 48 -2.45 -1.48 -6.80
CA ASP A 48 -3.79 -1.91 -7.22
C ASP A 48 -3.73 -3.18 -8.06
N GLN A 49 -2.75 -3.30 -8.96
CA GLN A 49 -2.57 -4.52 -9.76
C GLN A 49 -2.26 -5.74 -8.86
N ILE A 50 -1.34 -5.59 -7.91
CA ILE A 50 -0.98 -6.66 -6.96
C ILE A 50 -2.20 -7.06 -6.11
N PHE A 51 -2.95 -6.07 -5.62
CA PHE A 51 -4.16 -6.30 -4.83
C PHE A 51 -5.22 -7.04 -5.66
N TYR A 52 -5.52 -6.55 -6.86
CA TYR A 52 -6.49 -7.17 -7.77
C TYR A 52 -6.08 -8.60 -8.17
N ASP A 53 -4.79 -8.86 -8.42
CA ASP A 53 -4.28 -10.19 -8.73
C ASP A 53 -4.49 -11.19 -7.58
N CYS A 54 -4.33 -10.74 -6.33
CA CYS A 54 -4.68 -11.54 -5.16
C CYS A 54 -6.20 -11.81 -5.09
N CYS A 55 -7.04 -10.80 -5.33
CA CYS A 55 -8.49 -10.96 -5.27
C CYS A 55 -9.02 -11.97 -6.28
N LYS A 56 -8.43 -12.06 -7.48
CA LYS A 56 -8.80 -13.09 -8.46
C LYS A 56 -8.65 -14.53 -7.94
N LEU A 57 -7.86 -14.75 -6.90
CA LEU A 57 -7.62 -16.07 -6.32
C LEU A 57 -8.52 -16.37 -5.11
N TYR A 58 -8.89 -15.36 -4.33
CA TYR A 58 -9.49 -15.54 -3.00
C TYR A 58 -10.83 -14.82 -2.79
N VAL A 59 -11.26 -13.99 -3.73
CA VAL A 59 -12.44 -13.12 -3.60
C VAL A 59 -13.38 -13.36 -4.79
N GLU A 60 -14.68 -13.38 -4.52
CA GLU A 60 -15.70 -13.56 -5.56
C GLU A 60 -15.71 -12.40 -6.58
N PRO A 61 -15.97 -12.66 -7.88
CA PRO A 61 -15.87 -11.66 -8.94
C PRO A 61 -16.71 -10.39 -8.72
N GLU A 62 -17.91 -10.52 -8.15
CA GLU A 62 -18.80 -9.40 -7.83
C GLU A 62 -18.23 -8.43 -6.79
N CYS A 63 -17.22 -8.86 -6.03
CA CYS A 63 -16.54 -8.05 -5.02
C CYS A 63 -15.26 -7.37 -5.55
N HIS A 64 -14.81 -7.70 -6.77
CA HIS A 64 -13.51 -7.25 -7.29
C HIS A 64 -13.38 -5.73 -7.44
N GLU A 65 -14.49 -4.99 -7.51
CA GLU A 65 -14.48 -3.51 -7.52
C GLU A 65 -13.84 -2.91 -6.25
N LEU A 66 -13.84 -3.66 -5.14
CA LEU A 66 -13.20 -3.26 -3.87
C LEU A 66 -11.69 -3.52 -3.84
N CYS A 67 -11.14 -4.23 -4.84
CA CYS A 67 -9.74 -4.64 -4.87
C CYS A 67 -8.82 -3.58 -5.46
N ARG A 68 -8.89 -2.39 -4.86
CA ARG A 68 -8.08 -1.20 -5.17
C ARG A 68 -7.90 -0.36 -3.91
N TYR A 69 -6.77 0.31 -3.79
CA TYR A 69 -6.53 1.26 -2.72
C TYR A 69 -7.28 2.55 -3.04
N GLU A 70 -8.42 2.77 -2.39
CA GLU A 70 -9.15 4.04 -2.41
C GLU A 70 -8.97 4.74 -1.06
N VAL A 71 -8.40 5.94 -1.08
CA VAL A 71 -8.02 6.70 0.13
C VAL A 71 -8.90 7.94 0.34
N ASN A 72 -9.70 8.31 -0.66
CA ASN A 72 -10.76 9.30 -0.50
C ASN A 72 -11.94 8.65 0.23
N HIS A 73 -12.34 9.23 1.37
CA HIS A 73 -13.41 8.68 2.20
C HIS A 73 -14.74 8.55 1.47
N ASP A 74 -15.19 9.60 0.77
CA ASP A 74 -16.49 9.62 0.11
C ASP A 74 -16.56 8.64 -1.07
N VAL A 75 -15.45 8.53 -1.82
CA VAL A 75 -15.33 7.57 -2.92
C VAL A 75 -15.30 6.13 -2.38
N ALA A 76 -14.54 5.88 -1.30
CA ALA A 76 -14.49 4.58 -0.65
C ALA A 76 -15.86 4.13 -0.10
N GLN A 77 -16.61 5.03 0.55
CA GLN A 77 -17.94 4.71 1.07
C GLN A 77 -18.94 4.45 -0.06
N SER A 78 -18.93 5.28 -1.11
CA SER A 78 -19.75 5.07 -2.30
C SER A 78 -19.46 3.71 -2.93
N LEU A 79 -18.18 3.35 -3.08
CA LEU A 79 -17.74 2.06 -3.61
C LEU A 79 -18.26 0.88 -2.78
N LEU A 80 -18.08 0.91 -1.45
CA LEU A 80 -18.60 -0.14 -0.56
C LEU A 80 -20.10 -0.34 -0.71
N LEU A 81 -20.87 0.76 -0.69
CA LEU A 81 -22.32 0.71 -0.82
C LEU A 81 -22.76 0.15 -2.18
N GLU A 82 -22.11 0.57 -3.27
CA GLU A 82 -22.40 0.08 -4.61
C GLU A 82 -22.06 -1.39 -4.78
N THR A 83 -20.89 -1.82 -4.30
CA THR A 83 -20.45 -3.21 -4.41
C THR A 83 -21.35 -4.16 -3.62
N PHE A 84 -21.77 -3.79 -2.40
CA PHE A 84 -22.74 -4.59 -1.64
C PHE A 84 -24.13 -4.61 -2.29
N ARG A 85 -24.57 -3.50 -2.89
CA ARG A 85 -25.82 -3.49 -3.69
C ARG A 85 -25.73 -4.40 -4.92
N LYS A 86 -24.55 -4.54 -5.52
CA LYS A 86 -24.26 -5.48 -6.63
C LYS A 86 -24.10 -6.94 -6.17
N LYS A 87 -24.51 -7.26 -4.94
CA LYS A 87 -24.52 -8.60 -4.35
C LYS A 87 -23.16 -9.16 -3.94
N CYS A 88 -22.11 -8.34 -3.80
CA CYS A 88 -20.90 -8.80 -3.11
C CYS A 88 -21.25 -9.27 -1.68
N PRO A 89 -21.02 -10.53 -1.32
CA PRO A 89 -21.27 -10.99 0.05
C PRO A 89 -20.29 -10.36 1.02
N VAL A 90 -20.80 -9.86 2.14
CA VAL A 90 -20.00 -9.20 3.19
C VAL A 90 -18.91 -10.13 3.75
N ASP A 91 -19.12 -11.44 3.67
CA ASP A 91 -18.15 -12.48 4.07
C ASP A 91 -16.86 -12.48 3.21
N ASN A 92 -16.82 -11.78 2.07
CA ASN A 92 -15.59 -11.57 1.29
C ASN A 92 -14.68 -10.50 1.91
N ILE A 93 -15.17 -9.64 2.81
CA ILE A 93 -14.38 -8.54 3.37
C ILE A 93 -13.07 -9.01 4.04
N PRO A 94 -13.05 -10.07 4.86
CA PRO A 94 -11.79 -10.61 5.39
C PRO A 94 -10.79 -11.02 4.30
N ALA A 95 -11.25 -11.65 3.20
CA ALA A 95 -10.38 -12.03 2.09
C ALA A 95 -9.87 -10.81 1.30
N ILE A 96 -10.70 -9.79 1.11
CA ILE A 96 -10.30 -8.52 0.51
C ILE A 96 -9.23 -7.83 1.37
N LEU A 97 -9.43 -7.75 2.69
CA LEU A 97 -8.45 -7.18 3.62
C LEU A 97 -7.14 -7.99 3.65
N TYR A 98 -7.24 -9.32 3.62
CA TYR A 98 -6.08 -10.20 3.50
C TYR A 98 -5.25 -9.83 2.26
N CYS A 99 -5.89 -9.71 1.10
CA CYS A 99 -5.23 -9.29 -0.13
C CYS A 99 -4.67 -7.86 -0.08
N ALA A 100 -5.41 -6.90 0.47
CA ALA A 100 -4.92 -5.52 0.63
C ALA A 100 -3.68 -5.46 1.53
N SER A 101 -3.62 -6.27 2.58
CA SER A 101 -2.53 -6.24 3.56
C SER A 101 -1.22 -6.80 3.02
N GLN A 102 -1.26 -7.67 2.00
CA GLN A 102 -0.10 -8.43 1.53
C GLN A 102 0.70 -9.06 2.68
N ASN A 103 0.00 -9.59 3.70
CA ASN A 103 0.57 -10.17 4.91
C ASN A 103 1.46 -9.19 5.72
N ARG A 104 1.06 -7.92 5.80
CA ARG A 104 1.74 -6.89 6.59
C ARG A 104 0.89 -6.45 7.78
N ASP A 105 1.58 -6.11 8.87
CA ASP A 105 0.97 -5.50 10.06
C ASP A 105 0.93 -3.98 9.92
N SER A 106 -0.25 -3.46 9.61
CA SER A 106 -0.51 -2.03 9.41
C SER A 106 -1.07 -1.35 10.67
N ARG A 107 -1.12 -2.04 11.83
CA ARG A 107 -1.76 -1.52 13.05
C ARG A 107 -1.08 -0.27 13.61
N LEU A 108 0.22 -0.09 13.38
CA LEU A 108 0.91 1.13 13.82
C LEU A 108 0.36 2.37 13.10
N CYS A 109 0.20 2.29 11.77
CA CYS A 109 -0.43 3.33 10.97
C CYS A 109 -1.87 3.59 11.42
N CYS A 110 -2.68 2.54 11.55
CA CYS A 110 -4.08 2.68 11.95
C CYS A 110 -4.23 3.35 13.34
N ARG A 111 -3.35 3.01 14.30
CA ARG A 111 -3.33 3.66 15.62
C ARG A 111 -2.99 5.14 15.52
N GLN A 112 -1.99 5.49 14.71
CA GLN A 112 -1.53 6.87 14.54
C GLN A 112 -2.63 7.79 13.98
N PHE A 113 -3.41 7.28 13.04
CA PHE A 113 -4.52 8.02 12.42
C PHE A 113 -5.87 7.82 13.14
N GLY A 114 -5.86 7.35 14.38
CA GLY A 114 -7.01 7.48 15.28
C GLY A 114 -8.03 6.34 15.25
N LEU A 115 -7.73 5.20 14.60
CA LEU A 115 -8.59 3.99 14.62
C LEU A 115 -8.75 3.38 16.02
N THR A 116 -8.03 3.89 17.02
CA THR A 116 -8.14 3.51 18.44
C THR A 116 -8.53 4.68 19.35
N SER A 117 -8.89 5.83 18.80
CA SER A 117 -9.20 6.99 19.64
C SER A 117 -10.52 6.77 20.39
N SER A 118 -10.47 6.87 21.72
CA SER A 118 -11.63 6.68 22.60
C SER A 118 -12.75 7.69 22.35
N LYS A 119 -12.45 8.84 21.72
CA LYS A 119 -13.42 9.88 21.34
C LYS A 119 -14.47 9.40 20.35
N LEU A 120 -14.19 8.38 19.54
CA LEU A 120 -15.10 7.89 18.52
C LEU A 120 -15.87 6.63 18.94
N GLY A 121 -15.64 6.08 20.14
CA GLY A 121 -16.26 4.80 20.57
C GLY A 121 -15.84 3.58 19.72
N VAL A 122 -14.99 3.80 18.73
CA VAL A 122 -14.47 2.80 17.79
C VAL A 122 -13.25 2.15 18.44
N SER A 123 -13.59 1.13 19.21
CA SER A 123 -12.73 0.26 20.01
C SER A 123 -11.48 -0.24 19.27
N ARG A 124 -10.50 -0.76 20.06
CA ARG A 124 -9.46 -1.72 19.63
C ARG A 124 -9.97 -2.80 18.67
N ARG A 125 -11.28 -3.06 18.66
CA ARG A 125 -11.98 -3.97 17.74
C ARG A 125 -11.59 -3.76 16.29
N CYS A 126 -11.62 -2.54 15.74
CA CYS A 126 -11.37 -2.37 14.31
C CYS A 126 -9.91 -2.61 13.89
N LEU A 127 -8.97 -2.67 14.84
CA LEU A 127 -7.55 -2.89 14.53
C LEU A 127 -7.26 -4.23 13.88
N TRP A 128 -8.13 -5.23 14.01
CA TRP A 128 -7.90 -6.50 13.34
C TRP A 128 -7.91 -6.34 11.82
N MET A 129 -8.68 -5.40 11.28
CA MET A 129 -8.71 -5.09 9.84
C MET A 129 -7.37 -4.54 9.34
N CYS A 130 -6.51 -4.07 10.24
CA CYS A 130 -5.17 -3.58 9.94
C CYS A 130 -4.07 -4.66 10.04
N ASP A 131 -4.39 -5.88 10.49
CA ASP A 131 -3.48 -7.04 10.51
C ASP A 131 -4.29 -8.34 10.30
N PRO A 132 -5.02 -8.49 9.17
CA PRO A 132 -5.98 -9.57 8.98
C PRO A 132 -5.33 -10.96 9.01
N TYR A 133 -4.04 -11.07 8.63
CA TYR A 133 -3.29 -12.33 8.68
C TYR A 133 -3.18 -12.88 10.10
N ARG A 134 -2.79 -12.05 11.07
CA ARG A 134 -2.56 -12.53 12.44
C ARG A 134 -3.85 -12.97 13.14
N PHE A 135 -5.00 -12.42 12.74
CA PHE A 135 -6.26 -12.72 13.41
C PHE A 135 -7.02 -13.92 12.82
N ASN A 136 -6.63 -14.42 11.63
CA ASN A 136 -7.26 -15.57 10.97
C ASN A 136 -8.79 -15.50 11.01
N ILE A 137 -9.36 -14.33 10.74
CA ILE A 137 -10.80 -14.07 10.89
C ILE A 137 -11.52 -14.62 9.67
N PRO A 138 -12.39 -15.62 9.84
CA PRO A 138 -13.09 -16.21 8.70
C PRO A 138 -14.34 -15.42 8.32
N ILE A 139 -14.95 -14.66 9.25
CA ILE A 139 -16.29 -14.06 9.08
C ILE A 139 -16.35 -12.70 9.79
N LEU A 140 -16.95 -11.71 9.12
CA LEU A 140 -17.22 -10.39 9.68
C LEU A 140 -18.49 -10.44 10.54
N GLN A 141 -18.42 -10.04 11.81
CA GLN A 141 -19.61 -9.98 12.67
C GLN A 141 -20.38 -8.67 12.45
N GLU A 142 -21.68 -8.64 12.75
CA GLU A 142 -22.52 -7.45 12.54
C GLU A 142 -21.98 -6.21 13.27
N TYR A 143 -21.46 -6.39 14.48
CA TYR A 143 -20.84 -5.30 15.25
C TYR A 143 -19.52 -4.78 14.65
N ASP A 144 -18.91 -5.50 13.70
CA ASP A 144 -17.69 -5.08 13.00
C ASP A 144 -18.01 -4.20 11.79
N PHE A 145 -19.28 -4.12 11.35
CA PHE A 145 -19.66 -3.29 10.20
C PHE A 145 -19.38 -1.81 10.42
N VAL A 146 -19.39 -1.35 11.67
CA VAL A 146 -18.98 0.02 12.03
C VAL A 146 -17.54 0.33 11.60
N CYS A 147 -16.66 -0.69 11.53
CA CYS A 147 -15.28 -0.53 11.12
C CYS A 147 -15.14 -0.22 9.62
N LEU A 148 -16.15 -0.54 8.79
CA LEU A 148 -16.15 -0.22 7.36
C LEU A 148 -16.19 1.28 7.09
N ASN A 149 -16.63 2.10 8.06
CA ASN A 149 -16.50 3.57 7.98
C ASN A 149 -15.03 4.03 7.88
N TYR A 150 -14.09 3.20 8.32
CA TYR A 150 -12.65 3.49 8.27
C TYR A 150 -11.96 2.85 7.07
N TRP A 151 -12.71 2.36 6.09
CA TRP A 151 -12.16 1.65 4.94
C TRP A 151 -11.04 2.41 4.23
N ALA A 152 -11.26 3.69 3.92
CA ALA A 152 -10.25 4.54 3.27
C ALA A 152 -8.95 4.63 4.08
N LEU A 153 -9.06 4.77 5.42
CA LEU A 153 -7.90 4.80 6.30
C LEU A 153 -7.18 3.45 6.35
N ILE A 154 -7.94 2.35 6.43
CA ILE A 154 -7.38 1.00 6.44
C ILE A 154 -6.66 0.71 5.11
N MET A 155 -7.24 1.10 3.97
CA MET A 155 -6.62 1.01 2.65
C MET A 155 -5.35 1.84 2.56
N TYR A 156 -5.36 3.08 3.04
CA TYR A 156 -4.16 3.92 3.11
C TYR A 156 -3.04 3.23 3.90
N CYS A 157 -3.35 2.69 5.08
CA CYS A 157 -2.37 2.02 5.92
C CYS A 157 -1.83 0.72 5.32
N HIS A 158 -2.67 -0.07 4.66
CA HIS A 158 -2.23 -1.26 3.93
C HIS A 158 -1.34 -0.91 2.74
N HIS A 159 -1.68 0.15 1.99
CA HIS A 159 -0.84 0.67 0.91
C HIS A 159 0.52 1.16 1.44
N GLY A 160 0.51 1.89 2.55
CA GLY A 160 1.70 2.34 3.28
C GLY A 160 2.61 1.19 3.75
N GLY A 161 2.02 0.05 4.08
CA GLY A 161 2.73 -1.17 4.48
C GLY A 161 3.36 -1.95 3.34
N LEU A 162 2.99 -1.67 2.08
CA LEU A 162 3.51 -2.40 0.94
C LEU A 162 4.99 -2.12 0.72
N ARG A 163 5.74 -3.20 0.49
CA ARG A 163 7.14 -3.16 0.09
C ARG A 163 7.32 -4.13 -1.07
N ILE A 164 7.65 -3.62 -2.26
CA ILE A 164 8.08 -4.51 -3.34
C ILE A 164 9.49 -4.94 -3.00
N ILE A 165 9.61 -6.16 -2.46
CA ILE A 165 10.92 -6.78 -2.32
C ILE A 165 11.29 -7.34 -3.69
N PHE A 166 11.66 -6.46 -4.62
CA PHE A 166 12.18 -6.86 -5.94
C PHE A 166 13.35 -7.84 -5.77
N ALA A 167 14.14 -7.67 -4.70
CA ALA A 167 15.25 -8.55 -4.39
C ALA A 167 14.82 -10.01 -4.21
N THR A 168 13.74 -10.33 -3.48
CA THR A 168 13.40 -11.74 -3.21
C THR A 168 12.81 -12.42 -4.43
N VAL A 169 11.90 -11.75 -5.17
CA VAL A 169 11.29 -12.36 -6.36
C VAL A 169 12.32 -12.52 -7.47
N VAL A 170 13.16 -11.52 -7.72
CA VAL A 170 14.23 -11.66 -8.72
C VAL A 170 15.26 -12.69 -8.28
N VAL A 171 15.68 -12.73 -7.00
CA VAL A 171 16.62 -13.75 -6.52
C VAL A 171 16.00 -15.15 -6.60
N VAL A 172 14.74 -15.32 -6.25
CA VAL A 172 14.03 -16.61 -6.35
C VAL A 172 13.87 -17.02 -7.81
N VAL A 173 13.42 -16.12 -8.69
CA VAL A 173 13.27 -16.40 -10.12
C VAL A 173 14.63 -16.71 -10.75
N VAL A 174 15.66 -15.92 -10.47
CA VAL A 174 17.03 -16.17 -10.94
C VAL A 174 17.56 -17.50 -10.39
N ALA A 175 17.32 -17.83 -9.12
CA ALA A 175 17.73 -19.11 -8.54
C ALA A 175 16.99 -20.30 -9.17
N VAL A 176 15.67 -20.17 -9.40
CA VAL A 176 14.85 -21.19 -10.07
C VAL A 176 15.30 -21.40 -11.51
N VAL A 177 15.51 -20.32 -12.27
CA VAL A 177 16.01 -20.36 -13.65
C VAL A 177 17.43 -20.95 -13.71
N ALA A 178 18.32 -20.56 -12.80
CA ALA A 178 19.68 -21.10 -12.73
C ALA A 178 19.69 -22.60 -12.40
N ASN A 179 18.80 -23.08 -11.53
CA ASN A 179 18.67 -24.51 -11.23
C ASN A 179 18.11 -25.30 -12.42
N LEU A 180 17.11 -24.76 -13.12
CA LEU A 180 16.57 -25.37 -14.36
C LEU A 180 17.65 -25.46 -15.46
N LEU A 181 18.48 -24.43 -15.63
CA LEU A 181 19.56 -24.44 -16.61
C LEU A 181 20.66 -25.47 -16.26
N LYS A 182 20.95 -25.67 -14.97
CA LYS A 182 21.87 -26.75 -14.53
C LYS A 182 21.33 -28.14 -14.84
N ASP A 183 20.03 -28.37 -14.66
CA ASP A 183 19.40 -29.66 -14.99
C ASP A 183 19.38 -29.94 -16.50
N ILE A 184 19.27 -28.90 -17.34
CA ILE A 184 19.32 -29.03 -18.80
C ILE A 184 20.75 -29.31 -19.28
N THR A 185 21.74 -28.60 -18.74
CA THR A 185 23.16 -28.76 -19.13
C THR A 185 23.79 -30.05 -18.58
N GLY A 186 23.33 -30.56 -17.44
CA GLY A 186 23.74 -31.85 -16.87
C GLY A 186 23.21 -33.08 -17.61
N LYS A 187 22.20 -32.94 -18.47
CA LYS A 187 21.63 -34.03 -19.29
C LYS A 187 22.32 -34.23 -20.65
N PHE A 188 23.33 -33.42 -20.98
CA PHE A 188 24.05 -33.46 -22.27
C PHE A 188 25.51 -33.95 -22.17
N GLN A 189 25.85 -34.73 -21.13
CA GLN A 189 27.07 -35.54 -21.11
C GLN A 189 26.71 -37.02 -21.26
N LEU A 190 26.63 -37.48 -22.51
CA LEU A 190 26.58 -38.88 -22.93
C LEU A 190 27.35 -39.00 -24.25
#